data_AF-A0A1J5SR79-F1
#
_entry.id   AF-A0A1J5SR79-F1
#
_cell.length_a   1.000
_cell.length_b   1.000
_cell.length_c   1.000
_cell.angle_alpha   90.00
_cell.angle_beta   90.00
_cell.angle_gamma   90.00
#
_symmetry.space_group_name_H-M   'P 1'
#
loop_
_entity.id
_entity.type
_entity.pdbx_description
1 polymer ?
#
loop_
_entity_poly.entity_id
_entity_poly.type
_entity_poly.pdbx_seq_one_letter_code
_entity_poly.pdbx_strand_id
1 'polypeptide(L)'
;MSQIPTTEEISAHAIRSFRGIDMGLGQTDPGAAIAAKLEAQHPGHLVLIQAGKFLHGYGKTAYALYILKKYRLKLVGTADALNIRVGFPAGNFKRRLWSMVAEFGIPYAVALGTQATGHNVYVSESTGDNSRILDAVSDEVSHQVIDDLRQRGELNKAATKELLIRGDESDFQLKTRVQDLDTQITQDIIKMPRNHRAVYGENLRSCMSRIMRSVQAYGLEENRSALLRSISADVDCLKHYIAQAPRLNGLNFAFEHRASLAVELGRLVGGLIRAQRAES
;
A
#
# COMPACT_ATOMS: atom_id res chain seq x y z
N MET A 1 33.02 -12.86 8.83
CA MET A 1 33.21 -12.06 7.59
C MET A 1 31.86 -12.04 6.88
N SER A 2 31.18 -10.89 6.90
CA SER A 2 29.83 -10.74 6.32
C SER A 2 29.97 -10.32 4.87
N GLN A 3 29.62 -11.21 3.93
CA GLN A 3 29.60 -10.89 2.50
C GLN A 3 28.49 -9.86 2.25
N ILE A 4 28.90 -8.70 1.73
CA ILE A 4 27.98 -7.67 1.24
C ILE A 4 27.39 -8.23 -0.06
N PRO A 5 26.06 -8.36 -0.20
CA PRO A 5 25.43 -8.90 -1.40
C PRO A 5 25.83 -8.09 -2.64
N THR A 6 26.09 -8.78 -3.74
CA THR A 6 26.48 -8.16 -5.01
C THR A 6 25.31 -7.44 -5.66
N THR A 7 25.59 -6.46 -6.53
CA THR A 7 24.56 -5.67 -7.23
C THR A 7 23.63 -6.54 -8.09
N GLU A 8 24.11 -7.69 -8.57
CA GLU A 8 23.34 -8.67 -9.33
C GLU A 8 22.39 -9.48 -8.43
N GLU A 9 22.82 -9.89 -7.23
CA GLU A 9 21.97 -10.57 -6.23
C GLU A 9 20.88 -9.63 -5.68
N ILE A 10 21.23 -8.35 -5.46
CA ILE A 10 20.27 -7.31 -5.10
C ILE A 10 19.24 -7.13 -6.23
N SER A 11 19.67 -7.22 -7.50
CA SER A 11 18.78 -7.02 -8.65
C SER A 11 17.88 -8.23 -8.96
N ALA A 12 18.36 -9.45 -8.72
CA ALA A 12 17.59 -10.68 -8.89
C ALA A 12 16.46 -10.81 -7.85
N HIS A 13 16.63 -10.21 -6.67
CA HIS A 13 15.68 -10.29 -5.56
C HIS A 13 15.02 -8.95 -5.20
N ALA A 14 15.37 -7.85 -5.87
CA ALA A 14 14.72 -6.54 -5.67
C ALA A 14 13.32 -6.50 -6.30
N ILE A 15 12.32 -6.83 -5.48
CA ILE A 15 10.94 -6.44 -5.77
C ILE A 15 10.84 -4.92 -5.50
N ARG A 16 10.88 -4.13 -6.58
CA ARG A 16 10.68 -2.68 -6.51
C ARG A 16 9.32 -2.38 -5.87
N SER A 17 9.34 -1.54 -4.85
CA SER A 17 8.19 -1.15 -4.02
C SER A 17 7.00 -0.70 -4.88
N PHE A 18 5.94 -1.51 -4.90
CA PHE A 18 4.65 -1.16 -5.46
C PHE A 18 3.80 -0.47 -4.41
N ARG A 19 3.50 0.83 -4.60
CA ARG A 19 2.57 1.56 -3.73
C ARG A 19 1.19 0.96 -3.85
N GLY A 20 0.75 0.26 -2.81
CA GLY A 20 -0.51 -0.46 -2.78
C GLY A 20 -0.32 -1.75 -2.02
N ILE A 21 0.51 -2.66 -2.50
CA ILE A 21 0.96 -3.81 -1.73
C ILE A 21 2.39 -3.50 -1.32
N ASP A 22 2.61 -2.92 -0.13
CA ASP A 22 3.98 -2.82 0.38
C ASP A 22 4.43 -4.23 0.71
N MET A 23 5.01 -4.90 -0.29
CA MET A 23 5.83 -6.08 -0.08
C MET A 23 7.20 -5.58 0.36
N GLY A 24 7.44 -5.55 1.67
CA GLY A 24 8.77 -5.30 2.23
C GLY A 24 9.61 -6.56 2.19
N LEU A 25 9.71 -7.19 1.02
CA LEU A 25 10.41 -8.46 0.83
C LEU A 25 11.88 -8.20 0.53
N GLY A 26 12.77 -8.93 1.20
CA GLY A 26 14.21 -8.92 0.92
C GLY A 26 15.07 -8.19 1.96
N GLN A 27 14.47 -7.58 2.98
CA GLN A 27 15.19 -7.11 4.17
C GLN A 27 14.47 -7.57 5.43
N THR A 28 15.24 -7.89 6.46
CA THR A 28 14.69 -8.18 7.78
C THR A 28 13.97 -6.94 8.31
N ASP A 29 12.71 -7.09 8.74
CA ASP A 29 11.98 -6.01 9.40
C ASP A 29 12.27 -6.11 10.92
N PRO A 30 13.13 -5.25 11.49
CA PRO A 30 13.46 -5.32 12.91
C PRO A 30 12.24 -5.10 13.81
N GLY A 31 11.18 -4.47 13.29
CA GLY A 31 9.92 -4.30 14.00
C GLY A 31 9.22 -5.64 14.29
N ALA A 32 9.34 -6.63 13.40
CA ALA A 32 8.76 -7.96 13.63
C ALA A 32 9.42 -8.68 14.82
N ALA A 33 10.74 -8.59 14.95
CA ALA A 33 11.46 -9.18 16.08
C ALA A 33 11.15 -8.47 17.41
N ILE A 34 10.98 -7.15 17.39
CA ILE A 34 10.57 -6.38 18.57
C ILE A 34 9.13 -6.73 18.95
N ALA A 35 8.24 -6.86 17.97
CA ALA A 35 6.85 -7.27 18.20
C ALA A 35 6.77 -8.66 18.84
N ALA A 36 7.51 -9.65 18.33
CA ALA A 36 7.54 -11.00 18.91
C ALA A 36 8.03 -11.00 20.37
N LYS A 37 9.03 -10.18 20.71
CA LYS A 37 9.50 -10.02 22.09
C LYS A 37 8.43 -9.43 23.00
N LEU A 38 7.73 -8.40 22.54
CA LEU A 38 6.67 -7.75 23.31
C LEU A 38 5.42 -8.63 23.44
N GLU A 39 5.10 -9.42 22.42
CA GLU A 39 4.02 -10.40 22.44
C GLU A 39 4.29 -11.50 23.49
N ALA A 40 5.54 -11.97 23.58
CA ALA A 40 5.93 -12.92 24.61
C ALA A 40 5.86 -12.34 26.04
N GLN A 41 6.09 -11.03 26.20
CA GLN A 41 5.99 -10.33 27.49
C GLN A 41 4.54 -9.97 27.86
N HIS A 42 3.69 -9.75 26.86
CA HIS A 42 2.31 -9.32 27.01
C HIS A 42 1.38 -10.19 26.15
N PRO A 43 1.18 -11.47 26.53
CA PRO A 43 0.33 -12.38 25.76
C PRO A 43 -1.10 -11.83 25.68
N GLY A 44 -1.76 -12.07 24.55
CA GLY A 44 -3.13 -11.60 24.29
C GLY A 44 -3.28 -10.08 24.10
N HIS A 45 -2.19 -9.30 24.08
CA HIS A 45 -2.22 -7.87 23.80
C HIS A 45 -2.01 -7.57 22.32
N LEU A 46 -2.70 -6.55 21.80
CA LEU A 46 -2.37 -5.95 20.51
C LEU A 46 -1.02 -5.25 20.60
N VAL A 47 -0.01 -5.75 19.90
CA VAL A 47 1.36 -5.25 19.94
C VAL A 47 1.65 -4.32 18.76
N LEU A 48 2.00 -3.07 19.05
CA LEU A 48 2.23 -2.04 18.05
C LEU A 48 3.58 -1.35 18.23
N ILE A 49 4.40 -1.37 17.19
CA ILE A 49 5.77 -0.82 17.21
C ILE A 49 5.82 0.44 16.36
N GLN A 50 6.34 1.53 16.93
CA GLN A 50 6.59 2.74 16.17
C GLN A 50 7.77 2.55 15.22
N ALA A 51 7.55 2.86 13.94
CA ALA A 51 8.61 3.09 12.98
C ALA A 51 8.34 4.40 12.22
N GLY A 52 9.21 5.38 12.44
CA GLY A 52 9.02 6.73 11.91
C GLY A 52 7.69 7.35 12.38
N LYS A 53 6.82 7.69 11.42
CA LYS A 53 5.53 8.35 11.67
C LYS A 53 4.36 7.38 11.84
N PHE A 54 4.61 6.08 11.87
CA PHE A 54 3.58 5.04 11.88
C PHE A 54 3.76 4.09 13.06
N LEU A 55 2.64 3.50 13.50
CA LEU A 55 2.61 2.32 14.34
C LEU A 55 2.34 1.11 13.48
N HIS A 56 3.10 0.04 13.72
CA HIS A 56 3.04 -1.19 12.97
C HIS A 56 2.64 -2.36 13.86
N GLY A 57 1.57 -3.05 13.49
CA GLY A 57 1.24 -4.36 14.03
C GLY A 57 1.79 -5.45 13.12
N TYR A 58 2.20 -6.57 13.71
CA TYR A 58 2.73 -7.74 13.01
C TYR A 58 1.92 -8.99 13.35
N GLY A 59 2.00 -10.02 12.50
CA GLY A 59 1.42 -11.35 12.77
C GLY A 59 -0.05 -11.28 13.19
N LYS A 60 -0.36 -11.86 14.36
CA LYS A 60 -1.71 -11.90 14.95
C LYS A 60 -2.32 -10.51 15.12
N THR A 61 -1.54 -9.55 15.58
CA THR A 61 -2.01 -8.15 15.72
C THR A 61 -2.38 -7.57 14.37
N ALA A 62 -1.56 -7.79 13.34
CA ALA A 62 -1.85 -7.32 11.99
C ALA A 62 -3.15 -7.92 11.44
N TYR A 63 -3.35 -9.22 11.64
CA TYR A 63 -4.55 -9.92 11.19
C TYR A 63 -5.82 -9.48 11.94
N ALA A 64 -5.75 -9.35 13.27
CA ALA A 64 -6.88 -8.86 14.07
C ALA A 64 -7.32 -7.46 13.62
N LEU A 65 -6.35 -6.57 13.37
CA LEU A 65 -6.61 -5.23 12.85
C LEU A 65 -7.23 -5.24 11.45
N TYR A 66 -6.84 -6.19 10.60
CA TYR A 66 -7.48 -6.39 9.29
C TYR A 66 -8.94 -6.85 9.43
N ILE A 67 -9.25 -7.78 10.33
CA ILE A 67 -10.62 -8.24 10.51
C ILE A 67 -11.51 -7.14 11.11
N LEU A 68 -11.03 -6.46 12.16
CA LEU A 68 -11.83 -5.50 12.94
C LEU A 68 -12.14 -4.22 12.17
N LYS A 69 -11.17 -3.67 11.41
CA LYS A 69 -11.35 -2.37 10.70
C LYS A 69 -10.98 -2.42 9.22
N LYS A 70 -10.82 -3.61 8.64
CA LYS A 70 -10.48 -3.79 7.20
C LYS A 70 -9.17 -3.09 6.80
N TYR A 71 -8.22 -2.95 7.73
CA TYR A 71 -6.94 -2.34 7.42
C TYR A 71 -6.10 -3.20 6.47
N ARG A 72 -5.51 -2.56 5.46
CA ARG A 72 -4.76 -3.28 4.42
C ARG A 72 -3.53 -3.99 4.97
N LEU A 73 -3.52 -5.32 4.86
CA LEU A 73 -2.36 -6.16 5.15
C LEU A 73 -1.24 -5.94 4.13
N LYS A 74 -0.01 -6.04 4.62
CA LYS A 74 1.23 -5.93 3.86
C LYS A 74 2.11 -7.13 4.19
N LEU A 75 2.78 -7.71 3.20
CA LEU A 75 3.72 -8.81 3.41
C LEU A 75 5.13 -8.23 3.57
N VAL A 76 5.88 -8.58 4.60
CA VAL A 76 7.21 -8.03 4.88
C VAL A 76 8.16 -9.11 5.39
N GLY A 77 9.47 -8.88 5.31
CA GLY A 77 10.51 -9.78 5.81
C GLY A 77 11.32 -10.45 4.71
N THR A 78 12.02 -11.52 5.06
CA THR A 78 12.83 -12.31 4.12
C THR A 78 12.05 -13.53 3.63
N ALA A 79 12.56 -14.22 2.60
CA ALA A 79 11.93 -15.44 2.08
C ALA A 79 11.70 -16.50 3.16
N ASP A 80 12.62 -16.57 4.13
CA ASP A 80 12.59 -17.56 5.23
C ASP A 80 11.87 -17.05 6.49
N ALA A 81 11.53 -15.76 6.55
CA ALA A 81 10.93 -15.13 7.74
C ALA A 81 9.89 -14.06 7.33
N LEU A 82 8.86 -14.52 6.63
CA LEU A 82 7.75 -13.69 6.18
C LEU A 82 6.81 -13.32 7.33
N ASN A 83 6.35 -12.08 7.31
CA ASN A 83 5.43 -11.53 8.29
C ASN A 83 4.35 -10.72 7.60
N ILE A 84 3.14 -10.75 8.16
CA ILE A 84 2.10 -9.77 7.82
C ILE A 84 2.25 -8.54 8.69
N ARG A 85 2.01 -7.36 8.11
CA ARG A 85 2.12 -6.06 8.75
C ARG A 85 0.92 -5.18 8.42
N VAL A 86 0.45 -4.43 9.40
CA VAL A 86 -0.48 -3.30 9.21
C VAL A 86 0.19 -2.06 9.76
N GLY A 87 0.11 -0.95 9.02
CA GLY A 87 0.63 0.34 9.47
C GLY A 87 -0.45 1.40 9.52
N PHE A 88 -0.48 2.20 10.58
CA PHE A 88 -1.35 3.38 10.67
C PHE A 88 -0.64 4.55 11.36
N PRO A 89 -1.10 5.80 11.17
CA PRO A 89 -0.37 6.97 11.64
C PRO A 89 -0.21 6.99 13.16
N ALA A 90 1.00 7.25 13.65
CA ALA A 90 1.31 7.38 15.08
C ALA A 90 0.70 8.66 15.69
N GLY A 91 0.50 9.70 14.88
CA GLY A 91 -0.17 10.93 15.32
C GLY A 91 -1.61 10.66 15.74
N ASN A 92 -1.97 11.03 16.98
CA ASN A 92 -3.26 10.74 17.61
C ASN A 92 -3.57 9.23 17.74
N PHE A 93 -2.53 8.38 17.86
CA PHE A 93 -2.74 6.94 18.04
C PHE A 93 -3.62 6.64 19.24
N LYS A 94 -3.50 7.41 20.34
CA LYS A 94 -4.39 7.28 21.49
C LYS A 94 -5.84 7.39 21.04
N ARG A 95 -6.29 8.49 20.44
CA ARG A 95 -7.69 8.59 20.00
C ARG A 95 -8.17 7.48 19.04
N ARG A 96 -7.31 7.01 18.12
CA ARG A 96 -7.68 6.05 17.06
C ARG A 96 -7.62 4.59 17.51
N LEU A 97 -6.59 4.22 18.25
CA LEU A 97 -6.40 2.88 18.81
C LEU A 97 -7.33 2.66 20.00
N TRP A 98 -7.46 3.68 20.85
CA TRP A 98 -8.21 3.61 22.11
C TRP A 98 -9.71 3.51 21.88
N SER A 99 -10.25 4.07 20.79
CA SER A 99 -11.64 3.81 20.41
C SER A 99 -11.88 2.33 20.10
N MET A 100 -10.91 1.64 19.47
CA MET A 100 -11.03 0.21 19.13
C MET A 100 -10.78 -0.68 20.36
N VAL A 101 -9.71 -0.40 21.09
CA VAL A 101 -9.36 -1.08 22.33
C VAL A 101 -10.50 -0.96 23.34
N ALA A 102 -11.11 0.23 23.48
CA ALA A 102 -12.24 0.43 24.39
C ALA A 102 -13.54 -0.21 23.87
N GLU A 103 -13.80 -0.14 22.56
CA GLU A 103 -14.98 -0.76 21.92
C GLU A 103 -14.99 -2.29 22.08
N PHE A 104 -13.83 -2.94 21.93
CA PHE A 104 -13.72 -4.40 21.96
C PHE A 104 -13.11 -4.94 23.27
N GLY A 105 -12.68 -4.08 24.19
CA GLY A 105 -12.03 -4.47 25.44
C GLY A 105 -10.71 -5.25 25.26
N ILE A 106 -10.00 -5.02 24.15
CA ILE A 106 -8.78 -5.78 23.81
C ILE A 106 -7.56 -5.07 24.42
N PRO A 107 -6.75 -5.75 25.26
CA PRO A 107 -5.55 -5.13 25.81
C PRO A 107 -4.52 -4.80 24.72
N TYR A 108 -3.62 -3.85 24.99
CA TYR A 108 -2.61 -3.42 24.03
C TYR A 108 -1.26 -3.11 24.69
N ALA A 109 -0.20 -3.30 23.91
CA ALA A 109 1.16 -2.87 24.21
C ALA A 109 1.70 -2.05 23.03
N VAL A 110 2.02 -0.77 23.26
CA VAL A 110 2.52 0.14 22.23
C VAL A 110 3.94 0.56 22.58
N ALA A 111 4.89 0.25 21.71
CA ALA A 111 6.28 0.67 21.82
C ALA A 111 6.51 1.94 20.99
N LEU A 112 6.73 3.07 21.65
CA LEU A 112 7.03 4.36 21.02
C LEU A 112 8.53 4.65 21.05
N GLY A 113 9.09 5.11 19.95
CA GLY A 113 10.51 5.40 19.83
C GLY A 113 11.13 4.84 18.56
N THR A 114 12.44 4.67 18.57
CA THR A 114 13.20 4.10 17.46
C THR A 114 14.22 3.11 17.98
N GLN A 115 14.72 2.23 17.13
CA GLN A 115 15.78 1.31 17.51
C GLN A 115 17.06 2.04 17.98
N ALA A 116 17.35 3.22 17.44
CA ALA A 116 18.52 4.02 17.82
C ALA A 116 18.37 4.72 19.18
N THR A 117 17.15 5.11 19.56
CA THR A 117 16.87 5.87 20.78
C THR A 117 16.26 5.03 21.91
N GLY A 118 15.96 3.75 21.64
CA GLY A 118 15.14 2.91 22.51
C GLY A 118 13.64 3.13 22.32
N HIS A 119 12.85 2.22 22.87
CA HIS A 119 11.39 2.28 22.86
C HIS A 119 10.85 2.44 24.29
N ASN A 120 9.96 3.41 24.48
CA ASN A 120 9.11 3.53 25.66
C ASN A 120 7.86 2.69 25.44
N VAL A 121 7.65 1.69 26.29
CA VAL A 121 6.53 0.74 26.16
C VAL A 121 5.36 1.21 27.03
N TYR A 122 4.20 1.36 26.42
CA TYR A 122 2.93 1.68 27.08
C TYR A 122 2.03 0.46 27.03
N VAL A 123 1.65 -0.06 28.19
CA VAL A 123 0.82 -1.26 28.31
C VAL A 123 -0.50 -0.87 28.97
N SER A 124 -1.62 -1.39 28.46
CA SER A 124 -2.91 -1.23 29.12
C SER A 124 -3.01 -2.12 30.35
N GLU A 125 -3.49 -1.59 31.47
CA GLU A 125 -3.71 -2.35 32.71
C GLU A 125 -4.88 -3.34 32.63
N SER A 126 -5.76 -3.21 31.63
CA SER A 126 -6.93 -4.08 31.51
C SER A 126 -6.51 -5.48 31.07
N THR A 127 -6.61 -6.49 31.93
CA THR A 127 -6.76 -7.88 31.51
C THR A 127 -8.20 -8.07 31.03
N GLY A 128 -8.53 -7.50 29.86
CA GLY A 128 -9.89 -7.57 29.33
C GLY A 128 -10.33 -9.02 29.08
N ASP A 129 -11.61 -9.33 29.33
CA ASP A 129 -12.24 -10.64 29.07
C ASP A 129 -12.04 -11.16 27.63
N ASN A 130 -11.68 -10.24 26.71
CA ASN A 130 -11.50 -10.48 25.28
C ASN A 130 -10.03 -10.63 24.84
N SER A 131 -9.07 -10.82 25.75
CA SER A 131 -7.68 -11.22 25.39
C SER A 131 -7.63 -12.45 24.48
N ARG A 132 -8.64 -13.31 24.59
CA ARG A 132 -8.88 -14.51 23.75
C ARG A 132 -9.12 -14.23 22.27
N ILE A 133 -9.45 -12.99 21.87
CA ILE A 133 -9.65 -12.65 20.45
C ILE A 133 -8.36 -12.85 19.66
N LEU A 134 -7.20 -12.54 20.27
CA LEU A 134 -5.91 -12.79 19.63
C LEU A 134 -5.50 -14.26 19.69
N ASP A 135 -5.90 -14.99 20.74
CA ASP A 135 -5.68 -16.43 20.84
C ASP A 135 -6.45 -17.21 19.75
N ALA A 136 -7.58 -16.69 19.28
CA ALA A 136 -8.34 -17.26 18.16
C ALA A 136 -7.61 -17.11 16.80
N VAL A 137 -6.59 -16.25 16.72
CA VAL A 137 -5.72 -16.15 15.54
C VAL A 137 -4.55 -17.10 15.73
N SER A 138 -4.70 -18.33 15.23
CA SER A 138 -3.60 -19.29 15.27
C SER A 138 -2.47 -18.90 14.30
N ASP A 139 -1.30 -19.49 14.50
CA ASP A 139 -0.17 -19.28 13.61
C ASP A 139 -0.45 -19.84 12.21
N GLU A 140 -1.29 -20.89 12.09
CA GLU A 140 -1.74 -21.39 10.79
C GLU A 140 -2.54 -20.35 10.00
N VAL A 141 -3.39 -19.56 10.66
CA VAL A 141 -4.15 -18.49 10.00
C VAL A 141 -3.19 -17.44 9.43
N SER A 142 -2.15 -17.09 10.18
CA SER A 142 -1.13 -16.14 9.72
C SER A 142 -0.36 -16.69 8.51
N HIS A 143 -0.01 -17.98 8.51
CA HIS A 143 0.63 -18.64 7.37
C HIS A 143 -0.26 -18.72 6.13
N GLN A 144 -1.55 -19.09 6.29
CA GLN A 144 -2.50 -19.12 5.17
C GLN A 144 -2.67 -17.75 4.52
N VAL A 145 -2.77 -16.69 5.32
CA VAL A 145 -2.86 -15.31 4.83
C VAL A 145 -1.58 -14.90 4.10
N ILE A 146 -0.41 -15.34 4.57
CA ILE A 146 0.86 -15.12 3.88
C ILE A 146 0.84 -15.82 2.51
N ASP A 147 0.41 -17.08 2.45
CA ASP A 147 0.34 -17.85 1.22
C ASP A 147 -0.65 -17.25 0.21
N ASP A 148 -1.83 -16.83 0.67
CA ASP A 148 -2.81 -16.11 -0.15
C ASP A 148 -2.23 -14.80 -0.71
N LEU A 149 -1.52 -14.04 0.12
CA LEU A 149 -0.88 -12.79 -0.32
C LEU A 149 0.25 -13.07 -1.33
N ARG A 150 1.01 -14.15 -1.18
CA ARG A 150 2.02 -14.60 -2.15
C ARG A 150 1.37 -15.01 -3.46
N GLN A 151 0.35 -15.86 -3.44
CA GLN A 151 -0.37 -16.29 -4.63
C GLN A 151 -0.98 -15.10 -5.38
N ARG A 152 -1.60 -14.16 -4.67
CA ARG A 152 -2.10 -12.90 -5.28
C ARG A 152 -0.98 -12.06 -5.89
N GLY A 153 0.18 -12.00 -5.23
CA GLY A 153 1.37 -11.34 -5.75
C GLY A 153 1.86 -11.97 -7.06
N GLU A 154 1.95 -13.30 -7.09
CA GLU A 154 2.38 -14.07 -8.27
C GLU A 154 1.36 -14.01 -9.41
N LEU A 155 0.06 -14.10 -9.13
CA LEU A 155 -1.00 -13.89 -10.12
C LEU A 155 -0.94 -12.49 -10.72
N ASN A 156 -0.73 -11.45 -9.89
CA ASN A 156 -0.56 -10.09 -10.39
C ASN A 156 0.71 -9.94 -11.24
N LYS A 157 1.81 -10.60 -10.88
CA LYS A 157 3.04 -10.61 -11.70
C LYS A 157 2.84 -11.36 -13.02
N ALA A 158 2.20 -12.53 -12.99
CA ALA A 158 1.90 -13.34 -14.16
C ALA A 158 0.97 -12.59 -15.11
N ALA A 159 -0.11 -12.00 -14.60
CA ALA A 159 -0.97 -11.10 -15.37
C ALA A 159 -0.16 -9.91 -15.93
N THR A 160 0.69 -9.25 -15.12
CA THR A 160 1.56 -8.17 -15.63
C THR A 160 2.50 -8.64 -16.74
N LYS A 161 3.05 -9.85 -16.63
CA LYS A 161 4.01 -10.42 -17.58
C LYS A 161 3.32 -10.83 -18.88
N GLU A 162 2.17 -11.47 -18.79
CA GLU A 162 1.34 -11.85 -19.94
C GLU A 162 0.85 -10.61 -20.71
N LEU A 163 0.50 -9.54 -19.98
CA LEU A 163 0.13 -8.24 -20.55
C LEU A 163 1.27 -7.53 -21.28
N LEU A 164 2.52 -7.79 -20.91
CA LEU A 164 3.70 -7.19 -21.55
C LEU A 164 4.16 -7.98 -22.78
N ILE A 165 3.77 -9.26 -22.90
CA ILE A 165 4.12 -10.12 -24.03
C ILE A 165 3.20 -9.87 -25.24
N ARG A 166 1.98 -9.35 -25.02
CA ARG A 166 1.02 -9.03 -26.08
C ARG A 166 0.92 -7.51 -26.30
N GLY A 167 1.83 -6.97 -27.11
CA GLY A 167 1.96 -5.53 -27.38
C GLY A 167 0.65 -4.83 -27.78
N ASP A 168 -0.19 -5.46 -28.59
CA ASP A 168 -1.45 -4.86 -29.08
C ASP A 168 -2.57 -4.82 -28.04
N GLU A 169 -2.61 -5.79 -27.11
CA GLU A 169 -3.58 -5.79 -26.00
C GLU A 169 -3.22 -4.76 -24.92
N SER A 170 -1.94 -4.43 -24.79
CA SER A 170 -1.43 -3.49 -23.78
C SER A 170 -1.85 -2.04 -24.03
N ASP A 171 -1.90 -1.60 -25.29
CA ASP A 171 -2.42 -0.28 -25.69
C ASP A 171 -3.93 -0.20 -25.46
N PHE A 172 -4.67 -1.25 -25.83
CA PHE A 172 -6.10 -1.34 -25.59
C PHE A 172 -6.42 -1.24 -24.09
N GLN A 173 -5.73 -2.01 -23.25
CA GLN A 173 -5.95 -1.97 -21.81
C GLN A 173 -5.51 -0.66 -21.16
N LEU A 174 -4.41 -0.05 -21.62
CA LEU A 174 -4.00 1.28 -21.16
C LEU A 174 -5.13 2.28 -21.42
N LYS A 175 -5.70 2.29 -22.64
CA LYS A 175 -6.84 3.14 -23.00
C LYS A 175 -8.07 2.87 -22.13
N THR A 176 -8.46 1.60 -21.96
CA THR A 176 -9.59 1.21 -21.12
C THR A 176 -9.41 1.67 -19.67
N ARG A 177 -8.23 1.43 -19.07
CA ARG A 177 -7.96 1.79 -17.67
C ARG A 177 -7.93 3.28 -17.42
N VAL A 178 -7.40 4.07 -18.36
CA VAL A 178 -7.47 5.54 -18.24
C VAL A 178 -8.91 6.02 -18.39
N GLN A 179 -9.68 5.46 -19.32
CA GLN A 179 -11.08 5.83 -19.53
C GLN A 179 -11.97 5.50 -18.33
N ASP A 180 -11.77 4.34 -17.70
CA ASP A 180 -12.45 3.97 -16.45
C ASP A 180 -12.14 4.98 -15.34
N LEU A 181 -10.85 5.31 -15.16
CA LEU A 181 -10.42 6.27 -14.15
C LEU A 181 -10.95 7.69 -14.41
N ASP A 182 -10.94 8.14 -15.66
CA ASP A 182 -11.47 9.44 -16.07
C ASP A 182 -12.98 9.55 -15.80
N THR A 183 -13.75 8.52 -16.16
CA THR A 183 -15.19 8.44 -15.89
C THR A 183 -15.47 8.56 -14.39
N GLN A 184 -14.75 7.79 -13.59
CA GLN A 184 -14.90 7.73 -12.15
C GLN A 184 -14.50 9.05 -11.46
N ILE A 185 -13.42 9.67 -11.89
CA ILE A 185 -12.97 10.99 -11.41
C ILE A 185 -13.98 12.07 -11.79
N THR A 186 -14.48 12.07 -13.02
CA THR A 186 -15.48 13.03 -13.49
C THR A 186 -16.77 12.94 -12.65
N GLN A 187 -17.25 11.73 -12.37
CA GLN A 187 -18.39 11.52 -11.49
C GLN A 187 -18.18 12.09 -10.08
N ASP A 188 -16.97 11.95 -9.52
CA ASP A 188 -16.65 12.52 -8.22
C ASP A 188 -16.61 14.05 -8.26
N ILE A 189 -16.00 14.63 -9.31
CA ILE A 189 -15.90 16.10 -9.50
C ILE A 189 -17.29 16.74 -9.63
N ILE A 190 -18.21 16.09 -10.35
CA ILE A 190 -19.60 16.56 -10.49
C ILE A 190 -20.30 16.62 -9.12
N LYS A 191 -19.97 15.69 -8.21
CA LYS A 191 -20.55 15.66 -6.85
C LYS A 191 -19.89 16.64 -5.88
N MET A 192 -18.74 17.24 -6.24
CA MET A 192 -18.03 18.18 -5.35
C MET A 192 -18.80 19.51 -5.16
N PRO A 193 -18.68 20.15 -3.99
CA PRO A 193 -19.14 21.53 -3.78
C PRO A 193 -18.45 22.50 -4.76
N ARG A 194 -19.15 23.56 -5.17
CA ARG A 194 -18.69 24.51 -6.21
C ARG A 194 -17.25 25.01 -6.01
N ASN A 195 -16.89 25.37 -4.77
CA ASN A 195 -15.56 25.90 -4.46
C ASN A 195 -14.46 24.83 -4.64
N HIS A 196 -14.71 23.60 -4.18
CA HIS A 196 -13.78 22.50 -4.39
C HIS A 196 -13.72 22.06 -5.85
N ARG A 197 -14.85 22.07 -6.55
CA ARG A 197 -14.90 21.75 -7.98
C ARG A 197 -14.04 22.71 -8.80
N ALA A 198 -14.14 24.02 -8.53
CA ALA A 198 -13.41 25.05 -9.27
C ALA A 198 -11.89 25.01 -9.05
N VAL A 199 -11.43 24.71 -7.83
CA VAL A 199 -10.00 24.77 -7.48
C VAL A 199 -9.33 23.40 -7.53
N TYR A 200 -9.95 22.39 -6.94
CA TYR A 200 -9.40 21.03 -6.87
C TYR A 200 -9.87 20.17 -8.05
N GLY A 201 -11.18 20.17 -8.31
CA GLY A 201 -11.78 19.38 -9.38
C GLY A 201 -11.23 19.72 -10.76
N GLU A 202 -11.07 21.00 -11.07
CA GLU A 202 -10.56 21.43 -12.38
C GLU A 202 -9.10 21.04 -12.61
N ASN A 203 -8.27 21.09 -11.57
CA ASN A 203 -6.89 20.63 -11.62
C ASN A 203 -6.81 19.11 -11.84
N LEU A 204 -7.68 18.35 -11.15
CA LEU A 204 -7.78 16.91 -11.31
C LEU A 204 -8.25 16.52 -12.72
N ARG A 205 -9.29 17.20 -13.23
CA ARG A 205 -9.82 17.04 -14.60
C ARG A 205 -8.77 17.37 -15.66
N SER A 206 -8.04 18.47 -15.48
CA SER A 206 -6.97 18.89 -16.39
C SER A 206 -5.83 17.87 -16.43
N CYS A 207 -5.45 17.31 -15.27
CA CYS A 207 -4.45 16.25 -15.20
C CYS A 207 -4.91 14.98 -15.92
N MET A 208 -6.14 14.52 -15.68
CA MET A 208 -6.70 13.37 -16.41
C MET A 208 -6.80 13.61 -17.91
N SER A 209 -7.16 14.82 -18.34
CA SER A 209 -7.23 15.18 -19.77
C SER A 209 -5.85 15.12 -20.44
N ARG A 210 -4.77 15.45 -19.74
CA ARG A 210 -3.40 15.27 -20.26
C ARG A 210 -3.07 13.77 -20.41
N ILE A 211 -3.35 12.97 -19.39
CA ILE A 211 -3.11 11.52 -19.42
C ILE A 211 -3.89 10.86 -20.57
N MET A 212 -5.19 11.16 -20.70
CA MET A 212 -6.04 10.63 -21.76
C MET A 212 -5.50 10.97 -23.15
N ARG A 213 -5.15 12.24 -23.40
CA ARG A 213 -4.58 12.65 -24.69
C ARG A 213 -3.27 11.93 -25.00
N SER A 214 -2.36 11.87 -24.03
CA SER A 214 -1.07 11.20 -24.20
C SER A 214 -1.22 9.69 -24.44
N VAL A 215 -2.18 9.04 -23.77
CA VAL A 215 -2.47 7.61 -24.00
C VAL A 215 -3.13 7.37 -25.36
N GLN A 216 -4.03 8.25 -25.81
CA GLN A 216 -4.61 8.15 -27.16
C GLN A 216 -3.55 8.34 -28.25
N ALA A 217 -2.57 9.20 -28.03
CA ALA A 217 -1.46 9.43 -28.95
C ALA A 217 -0.43 8.28 -28.99
N TYR A 218 -0.44 7.37 -28.01
CA TYR A 218 0.61 6.35 -27.83
C TYR A 218 0.86 5.48 -29.08
N GLY A 219 -0.20 5.06 -29.76
CA GLY A 219 -0.08 4.24 -30.98
C GLY A 219 0.46 4.98 -32.20
N LEU A 220 0.36 6.31 -32.22
CA LEU A 220 0.73 7.19 -33.34
C LEU A 220 2.07 7.90 -33.13
N GLU A 221 2.58 7.90 -31.89
CA GLU A 221 3.79 8.63 -31.52
C GLU A 221 5.05 7.91 -31.98
N GLU A 222 5.97 8.64 -32.62
CA GLU A 222 7.29 8.13 -33.02
C GLU A 222 8.19 7.92 -31.79
N ASN A 223 8.20 8.89 -30.87
CA ASN A 223 8.98 8.82 -29.63
C ASN A 223 8.13 8.33 -28.44
N ARG A 224 7.70 7.06 -28.54
CA ARG A 224 6.88 6.40 -27.51
C ARG A 224 7.53 6.42 -26.11
N SER A 225 8.85 6.38 -26.04
CA SER A 225 9.59 6.41 -24.77
C SER A 225 9.49 7.75 -24.05
N ALA A 226 9.57 8.87 -24.77
CA ALA A 226 9.35 10.20 -24.19
C ALA A 226 7.90 10.38 -23.73
N LEU A 227 6.95 9.91 -24.54
CA LEU A 227 5.52 9.97 -24.24
C LEU A 227 5.16 9.17 -22.97
N LEU A 228 5.67 7.94 -22.83
CA LEU A 228 5.44 7.13 -21.63
C LEU A 228 6.02 7.78 -20.35
N ARG A 229 7.17 8.46 -20.46
CA ARG A 229 7.72 9.24 -19.32
C ARG A 229 6.83 10.42 -18.96
N SER A 230 6.28 11.11 -19.96
CA SER A 230 5.31 12.19 -19.74
C SER A 230 4.03 11.66 -19.06
N ILE A 231 3.48 10.54 -19.56
CA ILE A 231 2.32 9.86 -18.94
C ILE A 231 2.65 9.48 -17.49
N SER A 232 3.83 8.91 -17.24
CA SER A 232 4.25 8.55 -15.88
C SER A 232 4.29 9.76 -14.94
N ALA A 233 4.82 10.89 -15.40
CA ALA A 233 4.87 12.12 -14.61
C ALA A 233 3.47 12.66 -14.30
N ASP A 234 2.57 12.65 -15.29
CA ASP A 234 1.18 13.05 -15.08
C ASP A 234 0.42 12.09 -14.15
N VAL A 235 0.69 10.78 -14.21
CA VAL A 235 0.12 9.79 -13.28
C VAL A 235 0.61 10.03 -11.86
N ASP A 236 1.85 10.45 -11.66
CA ASP A 236 2.34 10.81 -10.32
C ASP A 236 1.72 12.12 -9.82
N CYS A 237 1.50 13.09 -10.72
CA CYS A 237 0.72 14.30 -10.43
C CYS A 237 -0.73 13.95 -10.02
N LEU A 238 -1.37 13.02 -10.73
CA LEU A 238 -2.70 12.52 -10.42
C LEU A 238 -2.76 11.88 -9.02
N LYS A 239 -1.82 10.98 -8.70
CA LYS A 239 -1.73 10.36 -7.37
C LYS A 239 -1.55 11.41 -6.29
N HIS A 240 -0.77 12.46 -6.56
CA HIS A 240 -0.59 13.58 -5.65
C HIS A 240 -1.92 14.29 -5.37
N TYR A 241 -2.69 14.65 -6.40
CA TYR A 241 -4.01 15.25 -6.22
C TYR A 241 -4.97 14.33 -5.46
N ILE A 242 -5.04 13.04 -5.80
CA ILE A 242 -5.88 12.07 -5.10
C ILE A 242 -5.50 11.98 -3.61
N ALA A 243 -4.20 12.02 -3.29
CA ALA A 243 -3.71 11.99 -1.90
C ALA A 243 -4.07 13.24 -1.08
N GLN A 244 -4.37 14.36 -1.73
CA GLN A 244 -4.86 15.57 -1.06
C GLN A 244 -6.36 15.49 -0.73
N ALA A 245 -7.16 14.69 -1.46
CA ALA A 245 -8.62 14.65 -1.32
C ALA A 245 -9.10 14.44 0.13
N PRO A 246 -8.54 13.51 0.94
CA PRO A 246 -8.99 13.28 2.30
C PRO A 246 -8.72 14.45 3.27
N ARG A 247 -7.86 15.40 2.87
CA ARG A 247 -7.54 16.60 3.66
C ARG A 247 -8.46 17.77 3.35
N LEU A 248 -9.27 17.67 2.30
CA LEU A 248 -10.27 18.66 1.94
C LEU A 248 -11.55 18.35 2.72
N ASN A 249 -11.89 19.22 3.66
CA ASN A 249 -13.09 19.05 4.49
C ASN A 249 -14.35 18.98 3.61
N GLY A 250 -15.26 18.05 3.92
CA GLY A 250 -16.57 17.97 3.28
C GLY A 250 -16.60 17.31 1.89
N LEU A 251 -15.51 16.64 1.48
CA LEU A 251 -15.44 15.96 0.19
C LEU A 251 -15.70 14.46 0.35
N ASN A 252 -16.85 13.98 -0.14
CA ASN A 252 -17.15 12.54 -0.22
C ASN A 252 -16.45 11.95 -1.46
N PHE A 253 -15.14 11.73 -1.34
CA PHE A 253 -14.29 11.16 -2.38
C PHE A 253 -14.04 9.68 -2.10
N ALA A 254 -14.20 8.82 -3.10
CA ALA A 254 -13.90 7.39 -2.99
C ALA A 254 -12.38 7.12 -3.02
N PHE A 255 -11.65 7.71 -2.08
CA PHE A 255 -10.19 7.82 -2.07
C PHE A 255 -9.48 6.49 -2.33
N GLU A 256 -9.81 5.44 -1.57
CA GLU A 256 -9.11 4.16 -1.68
C GLU A 256 -9.26 3.54 -3.06
N HIS A 257 -10.47 3.62 -3.63
CA HIS A 257 -10.75 3.08 -4.94
C HIS A 257 -10.05 3.90 -6.06
N ARG A 258 -10.11 5.24 -6.01
CA ARG A 258 -9.42 6.10 -7.00
C ARG A 258 -7.91 5.96 -6.93
N ALA A 259 -7.35 5.87 -5.72
CA ALA A 259 -5.93 5.63 -5.52
C ALA A 259 -5.50 4.27 -6.07
N SER A 260 -6.33 3.23 -5.92
CA SER A 260 -6.07 1.91 -6.49
C SER A 260 -5.99 1.95 -8.01
N LEU A 261 -6.95 2.60 -8.68
CA LEU A 261 -6.97 2.74 -10.14
C LEU A 261 -5.76 3.56 -10.66
N ALA A 262 -5.43 4.67 -10.01
CA ALA A 262 -4.26 5.48 -10.38
C ALA A 262 -2.93 4.73 -10.20
N VAL A 263 -2.85 3.83 -9.21
CA VAL A 263 -1.71 2.93 -9.02
C VAL A 263 -1.63 1.88 -10.12
N GLU A 264 -2.76 1.25 -10.46
CA GLU A 264 -2.81 0.25 -11.53
C GLU A 264 -2.38 0.85 -12.86
N LEU A 265 -2.86 2.06 -13.17
CA LEU A 265 -2.42 2.82 -14.34
C LEU A 265 -0.90 3.06 -14.32
N GLY A 266 -0.35 3.48 -13.19
CA GLY A 266 1.10 3.64 -13.03
C GLY A 266 1.89 2.34 -13.22
N ARG A 267 1.33 1.19 -12.80
CA ARG A 267 1.94 -0.12 -13.03
C ARG A 267 1.99 -0.46 -14.52
N LEU A 268 0.91 -0.22 -15.24
CA LEU A 268 0.83 -0.48 -16.68
C LEU A 268 1.84 0.38 -17.44
N VAL A 269 1.83 1.70 -17.20
CA VAL A 269 2.79 2.64 -17.82
C VAL A 269 4.23 2.26 -17.49
N GLY A 270 4.53 1.96 -16.23
CA GLY A 270 5.86 1.52 -15.82
C GLY A 270 6.27 0.17 -16.43
N GLY A 271 5.33 -0.73 -16.68
CA GLY A 271 5.54 -1.96 -17.43
C GLY A 271 5.96 -1.69 -18.86
N LEU A 272 5.21 -0.83 -19.56
CA LEU A 272 5.50 -0.43 -20.94
C LEU A 272 6.87 0.25 -21.08
N ILE A 273 7.24 1.12 -20.14
CA ILE A 273 8.58 1.76 -20.11
C ILE A 273 9.69 0.71 -20.01
N ARG A 274 9.49 -0.36 -19.23
CA ARG A 274 10.49 -1.42 -19.08
C ARG A 274 10.55 -2.32 -20.31
N ALA A 275 9.41 -2.63 -20.93
CA ALA A 275 9.36 -3.42 -22.17
C ALA A 275 10.13 -2.71 -23.29
N GLN A 276 9.90 -1.41 -23.49
CA GLN A 276 10.64 -0.65 -24.51
C GLN A 276 12.15 -0.62 -24.29
N ARG A 277 12.60 -0.59 -23.02
CA ARG A 277 14.03 -0.66 -22.69
C ARG A 277 14.65 -2.04 -22.91
N ALA A 278 13.83 -3.10 -23.00
CA ALA A 278 14.31 -4.45 -23.28
C ALA A 278 14.34 -4.74 -24.80
N GLU A 279 13.60 -3.96 -25.60
CA GLU A 279 13.55 -4.05 -27.06
C GLU A 279 14.56 -3.11 -27.76
N SER A 280 15.13 -2.14 -27.03
CA SER A 280 16.18 -1.22 -27.49
C SER A 280 17.57 -1.74 -27.14
#